data_AF-F9D4M6-F1
#
_entry.id   AF-F9D4M6-F1
#
_cell.length_a   1.000
_cell.length_b   1.000
_cell.length_c   1.000
_cell.angle_alpha   90.00
_cell.angle_beta   90.00
_cell.angle_gamma   90.00
#
_symmetry.space_group_name_H-M   'P 1'
#
loop_
_entity.id
_entity.type
_entity.pdbx_description
1 polymer ?
#
loop_
_entity_poly.entity_id
_entity_poly.type
_entity_poly.pdbx_seq_one_letter_code
_entity_poly.pdbx_strand_id
1 'polypeptide(L)'
;MGRIEVKGNEKDMQKFYTALYHTMIQPNVLSDVNGEYTAPDYSTQRMPNGQNYYTTFSLWDTFRARPSALQPDSSREKRRVCEQYALPL
;
A
#
# COMPACT_ATOMS: atom_id res chain seq x y z
N MET A 1 -4.60 -4.01 -15.34
CA MET A 1 -3.26 -3.37 -15.38
C MET A 1 -3.25 -2.32 -16.48
N GLY A 2 -3.76 -1.11 -16.21
CA GLY A 2 -3.94 -0.08 -17.25
C GLY A 2 -3.43 1.31 -16.86
N ARG A 3 -2.61 1.41 -15.80
CA ARG A 3 -2.05 2.70 -15.34
C ARG A 3 -0.75 3.08 -16.04
N ILE A 4 -0.06 2.14 -16.66
CA ILE A 4 1.21 2.36 -17.35
C ILE A 4 1.18 1.53 -18.63
N GLU A 5 1.40 2.20 -19.77
CA GLU A 5 1.55 1.58 -21.08
C GLU A 5 3.02 1.56 -21.46
N VAL A 6 3.54 0.39 -21.84
CA VAL A 6 4.94 0.20 -22.23
C VAL A 6 5.01 -0.47 -23.60
N LYS A 7 5.90 0.02 -24.46
CA LYS A 7 6.19 -0.55 -25.79
C LYS A 7 7.58 -1.19 -25.77
N GLY A 8 7.68 -2.42 -26.25
CA GLY A 8 8.93 -3.18 -26.27
C GLY A 8 8.75 -4.58 -26.86
N ASN A 9 9.78 -5.41 -26.72
CA ASN A 9 9.71 -6.81 -27.11
C ASN A 9 8.80 -7.59 -26.16
N GLU A 10 8.12 -8.63 -26.65
CA GLU A 10 7.09 -9.37 -25.90
C GLU A 10 7.63 -9.95 -24.58
N LYS A 11 8.86 -10.47 -24.58
CA LYS A 11 9.52 -10.99 -23.37
C LYS A 11 9.76 -9.93 -22.31
N ASP A 12 10.09 -8.70 -22.71
CA ASP A 12 10.38 -7.62 -21.76
C ASP A 12 9.10 -6.98 -21.25
N MET A 13 8.07 -6.91 -22.09
CA MET A 13 6.71 -6.55 -21.67
C MET A 13 6.17 -7.55 -20.64
N GLN A 14 6.35 -8.86 -20.87
CA GLN A 14 5.93 -9.88 -19.93
C GLN A 14 6.61 -9.70 -18.57
N LYS A 15 7.94 -9.56 -18.54
CA LYS A 15 8.69 -9.30 -17.29
C LYS A 15 8.21 -8.03 -16.59
N PHE A 16 7.99 -6.94 -17.35
CA PHE A 16 7.53 -5.67 -16.81
C PHE A 16 6.15 -5.80 -16.16
N TYR A 17 5.18 -6.41 -16.85
CA TYR A 17 3.83 -6.58 -16.30
C TYR A 17 3.80 -7.59 -15.14
N THR A 18 4.65 -8.64 -15.15
CA THR A 18 4.81 -9.54 -14.00
C THR A 18 5.38 -8.79 -12.79
N ALA A 19 6.44 -7.99 -12.97
CA ALA A 19 6.99 -7.19 -11.89
C ALA A 19 5.96 -6.16 -11.38
N LEU A 20 5.24 -5.49 -12.28
CA LEU A 20 4.20 -4.53 -11.94
C LEU A 20 3.07 -5.19 -11.13
N TYR A 21 2.64 -6.39 -11.51
CA TYR A 21 1.67 -7.16 -10.75
C TYR A 21 2.13 -7.38 -9.31
N HIS A 22 3.38 -7.83 -9.11
CA HIS A 22 3.92 -8.04 -7.77
C HIS A 22 3.98 -6.75 -6.92
N THR A 23 4.16 -5.58 -7.54
CA THR A 23 4.10 -4.30 -6.80
C THR A 23 2.69 -3.91 -6.37
N MET A 24 1.65 -4.48 -6.99
CA MET A 24 0.25 -4.14 -6.73
C MET A 24 -0.47 -5.10 -5.77
N ILE A 25 0.12 -6.28 -5.49
CA ILE A 25 -0.46 -7.26 -4.54
C ILE A 25 -0.45 -6.72 -3.11
N GLN A 26 0.54 -5.91 -2.76
CA GLN A 26 0.69 -5.31 -1.43
C GLN A 26 0.70 -3.79 -1.53
N PRO A 27 0.10 -3.06 -0.58
CA PRO A 27 -0.35 -3.49 0.75
C PRO A 27 -1.77 -4.06 0.79
N ASN A 28 -2.03 -4.91 1.79
CA ASN A 28 -3.32 -5.58 1.96
C ASN A 28 -4.30 -4.68 2.73
N VAL A 29 -5.57 -4.72 2.36
CA VAL A 29 -6.65 -4.12 3.14
C VAL A 29 -6.90 -5.00 4.37
N LEU A 30 -6.72 -4.43 5.57
CA LEU A 30 -7.04 -5.10 6.84
C LEU A 30 -8.43 -4.74 7.34
N SER A 31 -8.94 -3.55 6.97
CA SER A 31 -10.27 -3.13 7.38
C SER A 31 -11.36 -3.97 6.72
N ASP A 32 -12.36 -4.35 7.50
CA ASP A 32 -13.57 -5.00 6.98
C ASP A 32 -14.46 -3.96 6.26
N VAL A 33 -15.52 -4.41 5.58
CA VAL A 33 -16.46 -3.60 4.80
C VAL A 33 -17.13 -2.51 5.65
N ASN A 34 -17.25 -2.73 6.96
CA ASN A 34 -17.78 -1.76 7.92
C ASN A 34 -16.76 -0.67 8.33
N GLY A 35 -15.49 -0.81 7.93
CA GLY A 35 -14.37 0.07 8.25
C GLY A 35 -13.64 -0.25 9.57
N GLU A 36 -13.99 -1.35 10.24
CA GLU A 36 -13.32 -1.77 11.48
C GLU A 36 -12.02 -2.51 11.18
N TYR A 37 -11.00 -2.26 12.01
CA TYR A 37 -9.71 -2.93 11.95
C TYR A 37 -9.12 -3.10 13.36
N THR A 38 -8.26 -4.11 13.52
CA THR A 38 -7.48 -4.30 14.75
C THR A 38 -6.29 -3.35 14.74
N ALA A 39 -6.26 -2.44 15.72
CA ALA A 39 -5.15 -1.54 15.92
C ALA A 39 -3.95 -2.25 16.57
N PRO A 40 -2.74 -1.65 16.54
CA PRO A 40 -1.53 -2.24 17.12
C PRO A 40 -1.61 -2.51 18.63
N ASP A 41 -2.53 -1.86 19.32
CA ASP A 41 -2.82 -2.03 20.75
C ASP A 41 -3.87 -3.13 21.02
N TYR A 42 -4.22 -3.92 19.99
CA TYR A 42 -5.27 -4.94 20.02
C TYR A 42 -6.69 -4.40 20.26
N SER A 43 -6.89 -3.08 20.24
CA SER A 43 -8.23 -2.49 20.26
C SER A 43 -8.87 -2.56 18.86
N THR A 44 -10.19 -2.70 18.81
CA THR A 44 -10.94 -2.52 17.57
C THR A 44 -11.15 -1.03 17.34
N GLN A 45 -10.58 -0.51 16.26
CA GLN A 45 -10.77 0.88 15.83
C GLN A 45 -11.50 0.91 14.49
N ARG A 46 -12.12 2.05 14.18
CA ARG A 46 -12.88 2.23 12.93
C ARG A 46 -12.32 3.38 12.13
N MET A 47 -12.06 3.14 10.84
CA MET A 47 -11.62 4.17 9.93
C MET A 47 -12.76 5.18 9.65
N PRO A 48 -12.46 6.49 9.65
CA PRO A 48 -13.44 7.51 9.29
C PRO A 48 -13.74 7.45 7.78
N ASN A 49 -14.99 7.78 7.42
CA ASN A 49 -15.41 8.11 6.05
C ASN A 49 -15.15 7.04 4.97
N GLY A 50 -15.40 5.75 5.27
CA GLY A 50 -15.29 4.68 4.27
C GLY A 50 -13.87 4.47 3.74
N GLN A 51 -12.86 4.95 4.47
CA GLN A 51 -11.46 4.72 4.15
C GLN A 51 -11.07 3.29 4.56
N ASN A 52 -10.17 2.69 3.78
CA ASN A 52 -9.63 1.38 4.08
C ASN A 52 -8.36 1.50 4.91
N TYR A 53 -8.23 0.67 5.94
CA TYR A 53 -6.99 0.51 6.68
C TYR A 53 -6.11 -0.52 5.98
N TYR A 54 -4.86 -0.15 5.71
CA TYR A 54 -3.89 -0.99 5.03
C TYR A 54 -2.83 -1.51 6.00
N THR A 55 -2.45 -2.77 5.83
CA THR A 55 -1.39 -3.42 6.62
C THR A 55 -0.31 -4.03 5.72
N THR A 56 0.73 -4.61 6.33
CA THR A 56 1.90 -5.20 5.65
C THR A 56 2.73 -4.16 4.91
N PHE A 57 3.01 -3.04 5.56
CA PHE A 57 4.05 -2.12 5.09
C PHE A 57 5.43 -2.69 5.46
N SER A 58 6.09 -3.43 4.55
CA SER A 58 7.54 -3.68 4.66
C SER A 58 8.27 -2.36 4.42
N LEU A 59 8.34 -1.50 5.44
CA LEU A 59 8.88 -0.15 5.32
C LEU A 59 10.34 -0.18 4.87
N TRP A 60 11.12 -1.16 5.33
CA TRP A 60 12.55 -1.29 5.04
C TRP A 60 12.87 -1.62 3.57
N ASP A 61 12.09 -2.47 2.90
CA ASP A 61 12.31 -2.75 1.47
C ASP A 61 11.61 -1.73 0.57
N THR A 62 10.42 -1.28 0.99
CA THR A 62 9.49 -0.65 0.06
C THR A 62 9.53 0.88 0.11
N PHE A 63 10.38 1.47 0.97
CA PHE A 63 10.74 2.88 0.85
C PHE A 63 11.58 3.17 -0.41
N ARG A 64 12.39 2.19 -0.85
CA ARG A 64 13.35 2.37 -1.97
C ARG A 64 12.69 2.23 -3.33
N ALA A 65 11.79 1.26 -3.45
CA ALA A 65 11.37 0.74 -4.76
C ALA A 65 9.91 1.01 -5.13
N ARG A 66 9.04 1.43 -4.19
CA ARG A 66 7.61 1.66 -4.48
C ARG A 66 7.31 3.15 -4.65
N PRO A 67 6.95 3.61 -5.87
CA PRO A 67 6.55 5.00 -6.10
C PRO A 67 5.17 5.30 -5.49
N SER A 68 5.04 6.43 -4.80
CA SER A 68 3.76 6.87 -4.20
C SER A 68 2.67 7.16 -5.24
N ALA A 69 3.07 7.54 -6.46
CA ALA A 69 2.16 7.84 -7.56
C ALA A 69 1.36 6.61 -8.05
N LEU A 70 1.88 5.39 -7.84
CA LEU A 70 1.23 4.19 -8.35
C LEU A 70 -0.04 3.84 -7.54
N GLN A 71 -0.05 4.15 -6.23
CA GLN A 71 -1.17 3.91 -5.33
C GLN A 71 -1.26 5.05 -4.30
N PRO A 72 -2.04 6.10 -4.59
CA PRO A 72 -2.08 7.30 -3.74
C PRO A 72 -2.77 7.06 -2.39
N ASP A 73 -3.82 6.23 -2.33
CA ASP A 73 -4.55 5.97 -1.08
C ASP A 73 -3.70 5.21 -0.05
N SER A 74 -3.04 4.12 -0.47
CA SER A 74 -2.13 3.38 0.40
C SER A 74 -0.88 4.18 0.80
N SER A 75 -0.48 5.14 -0.04
CA SER A 75 0.63 6.07 0.27
C SER A 75 0.27 7.13 1.30
N ARG A 76 -1.00 7.53 1.39
CA ARG A 76 -1.50 8.39 2.47
C ARG A 76 -1.50 7.62 3.79
N GLU A 77 -1.98 6.38 3.77
CA GLU A 77 -2.02 5.55 4.96
C GLU A 77 -0.61 5.22 5.48
N LYS A 78 0.33 4.88 4.58
CA LYS A 78 1.75 4.70 4.94
C LYS A 78 2.33 5.91 5.69
N ARG A 79 2.00 7.13 5.27
CA ARG A 79 2.45 8.36 5.94
C ARG A 79 1.84 8.49 7.34
N ARG A 80 0.54 8.26 7.47
CA ARG A 80 -0.16 8.27 8.75
C ARG A 80 0.43 7.28 9.76
N VAL A 81 0.76 6.06 9.30
CA VAL A 81 1.44 5.04 10.10
C VAL A 81 2.82 5.52 10.52
N CYS A 82 3.64 6.05 9.60
CA CYS A 82 4.96 6.60 9.96
C CYS A 82 4.88 7.74 10.98
N GLU A 83 3.89 8.63 10.87
CA GLU A 83 3.65 9.72 11.83
C GLU A 83 3.23 9.20 13.21
N GLN A 84 2.39 8.16 13.27
CA GLN A 84 1.98 7.53 14.53
C GLN A 84 3.14 6.89 15.30
N TYR A 85 4.13 6.34 14.59
CA TYR A 85 5.33 5.73 15.20
C TYR A 85 6.52 6.68 15.33
N ALA A 86 6.42 7.92 14.81
CA ALA A 86 7.42 8.95 15.03
C ALA A 86 7.27 9.48 16.47
N LEU A 87 8.03 8.90 17.39
CA LEU A 87 8.12 9.40 18.77
C LEU A 87 8.52 10.88 18.75
N PRO A 88 7.81 11.77 19.47
CA PRO A 88 8.32 13.10 19.71
C PRO A 88 9.63 12.95 20.48
N LEU A 89 10.72 13.46 19.89
CA LEU A 89 11.99 13.62 20.59
C LEU A 89 11.87 14.67 21.69
#